data_AF-A0A2D6SX26-F1
#
_entry.id   AF-A0A2D6SX26-F1
#
_cell.length_a   1.000
_cell.length_b   1.000
_cell.length_c   1.000
_cell.angle_alpha   90.00
_cell.angle_beta   90.00
_cell.angle_gamma   90.00
#
_symmetry.space_group_name_H-M   'P 1'
#
loop_
_entity.id
_entity.type
_entity.pdbx_description
1 polymer ?
#
loop_
_entity_poly.entity_id
_entity_poly.type
_entity_poly.pdbx_seq_one_letter_code
_entity_poly.pdbx_strand_id
1 'polypeptide(L)'
;MFSKSQRWLLVPLAFTSGLAAGQDSRQATDKADQKKRWMAVYSEDAAKYQMFRRGDDVEELTLVPTPVLTFTNPVRERDQHGAAYVWTHDGRPEVVGAIWSVISPDDSSKRHISHEFHSLSLDPIYAEHAPRVGRSGRVPDWAVNEAGIERRKIPDARPPAKAANFRLTQMRRLARGFQAHIPSGLIDGKGSLRLLPQPLYRYRSKSHRVLDGGLFTFVMGTDPELILLIEAVETLGGYEWRFAAAPFTNLPMRLDHQGTKIWECARSRPNTGDRPHFLYWGVSLRDKVVK
;
A
#
# COMPACT_ATOMS: atom_id res chain seq x y z
N MET A 1 17.64 -66.17 56.57
CA MET A 1 16.17 -66.24 56.41
C MET A 1 15.77 -65.22 55.34
N PHE A 2 15.43 -65.73 54.15
CA PHE A 2 14.68 -65.17 53.01
C PHE A 2 14.68 -63.65 52.66
N SER A 3 15.36 -63.35 51.54
CA SER A 3 14.87 -62.73 50.28
C SER A 3 13.54 -61.96 50.29
N LYS A 4 13.55 -60.75 49.70
CA LYS A 4 12.60 -60.39 48.63
C LYS A 4 13.09 -59.23 47.74
N SER A 5 13.16 -59.54 46.46
CA SER A 5 13.29 -58.67 45.29
C SER A 5 12.14 -57.67 45.17
N GLN A 6 12.42 -56.44 44.70
CA GLN A 6 11.37 -55.61 44.10
C GLN A 6 11.84 -55.06 42.74
N ARG A 7 10.99 -55.34 41.75
CA ARG A 7 11.20 -55.27 40.31
C ARG A 7 11.21 -53.82 39.83
N TRP A 8 12.13 -53.51 38.93
CA TRP A 8 12.08 -52.33 38.07
C TRP A 8 10.91 -52.49 37.07
N LEU A 9 9.96 -51.56 37.09
CA LEU A 9 8.97 -51.39 36.03
C LEU A 9 9.53 -50.36 35.05
N LEU A 10 10.05 -50.84 33.92
CA LEU A 10 10.25 -50.06 32.71
C LEU A 10 8.86 -49.80 32.10
N VAL A 11 8.39 -48.56 32.17
CA VAL A 11 7.26 -48.09 31.35
C VAL A 11 7.84 -47.69 29.98
N PRO A 12 7.39 -48.28 28.86
CA PRO A 12 7.78 -47.78 27.55
C PRO A 12 7.13 -46.41 27.33
N LEU A 13 7.96 -45.37 27.24
CA LEU A 13 7.54 -44.06 26.76
C LEU A 13 7.23 -44.20 25.27
N ALA A 14 5.95 -44.38 24.93
CA ALA A 14 5.50 -44.31 23.55
C ALA A 14 5.65 -42.85 23.07
N PHE A 15 6.70 -42.59 22.27
CA PHE A 15 6.84 -41.34 21.54
C PHE A 15 5.72 -41.27 20.48
N THR A 16 4.62 -40.58 20.79
CA THR A 16 3.64 -40.14 19.80
C THR A 16 4.16 -38.91 19.06
N SER A 17 5.23 -39.06 18.29
CA SER A 17 5.74 -38.03 17.39
C SER A 17 5.10 -38.16 16.00
N GLY A 18 3.79 -37.94 15.92
CA GLY A 18 3.04 -38.07 14.65
C GLY A 18 1.96 -37.02 14.39
N LEU A 19 1.56 -36.21 15.37
CA LEU A 19 0.39 -35.31 15.22
C LEU A 19 0.75 -33.84 14.94
N ALA A 20 1.96 -33.38 15.29
CA ALA A 20 2.31 -31.96 15.15
C ALA A 20 2.53 -31.52 13.69
N ALA A 21 3.17 -32.34 12.85
CA ALA A 21 3.51 -31.97 11.47
C ALA A 21 2.29 -31.86 10.53
N GLY A 22 1.18 -32.54 10.85
CA GLY A 22 -0.05 -32.54 10.04
C GLY A 22 -1.00 -31.37 10.32
N GLN A 23 -0.94 -30.79 11.53
CA GLN A 23 -1.77 -29.63 11.88
C GLN A 23 -1.19 -28.32 11.33
N ASP A 24 0.13 -28.15 11.39
CA ASP A 24 0.82 -26.96 10.86
C ASP A 24 0.68 -26.85 9.34
N SER A 25 0.78 -27.97 8.62
CA SER A 25 0.65 -28.00 7.15
C SER A 25 -0.77 -27.74 6.66
N ARG A 26 -1.80 -28.26 7.36
CA ARG A 26 -3.21 -27.95 7.05
C ARG A 26 -3.55 -26.49 7.35
N GLN A 27 -3.14 -25.98 8.52
CA GLN A 27 -3.41 -24.59 8.89
C GLN A 27 -2.72 -23.58 7.97
N ALA A 28 -1.50 -23.87 7.50
CA ALA A 28 -0.82 -23.05 6.50
C ALA A 28 -1.53 -23.04 5.14
N THR A 29 -2.06 -24.20 4.71
CA THR A 29 -2.81 -24.34 3.46
C THR A 29 -4.14 -23.58 3.51
N ASP A 30 -4.90 -23.73 4.59
CA ASP A 30 -6.18 -23.03 4.79
C ASP A 30 -6.01 -21.50 4.80
N LYS A 31 -4.94 -20.99 5.43
CA LYS A 31 -4.62 -19.56 5.42
C LYS A 31 -4.24 -19.06 4.02
N ALA A 32 -3.49 -19.83 3.25
CA ALA A 32 -3.12 -19.48 1.88
C ALA A 32 -4.36 -19.41 0.96
N ASP A 33 -5.26 -20.38 1.09
CA ASP A 33 -6.52 -20.43 0.33
C ASP A 33 -7.46 -19.29 0.72
N GLN A 34 -7.56 -18.97 2.01
CA GLN A 34 -8.31 -17.81 2.49
C GLN A 34 -7.74 -16.51 1.91
N LYS A 35 -6.42 -16.30 1.94
CA LYS A 35 -5.78 -15.11 1.36
C LYS A 35 -6.09 -14.99 -0.14
N LYS A 36 -6.05 -16.10 -0.88
CA LYS A 36 -6.41 -16.14 -2.31
C LYS A 36 -7.86 -15.71 -2.56
N ARG A 37 -8.82 -16.15 -1.74
CA ARG A 37 -10.23 -15.72 -1.83
C ARG A 37 -10.36 -14.22 -1.57
N TRP A 38 -9.66 -13.68 -0.58
CA TRP A 38 -9.69 -12.25 -0.26
C TRP A 38 -9.10 -11.36 -1.37
N MET A 39 -8.12 -11.86 -2.13
CA MET A 39 -7.60 -11.11 -3.28
C MET A 39 -8.68 -10.78 -4.31
N ALA A 40 -9.59 -11.72 -4.59
CA ALA A 40 -10.72 -11.47 -5.48
C ALA A 40 -11.65 -10.39 -4.91
N VAL A 41 -11.95 -10.45 -3.60
CA VAL A 41 -12.75 -9.42 -2.91
C VAL A 41 -12.11 -8.04 -3.05
N TYR A 42 -10.80 -7.93 -2.87
CA TYR A 42 -10.09 -6.66 -3.00
C TYR A 42 -10.14 -6.09 -4.42
N SER A 43 -9.99 -6.95 -5.43
CA SER A 43 -10.06 -6.52 -6.83
C SER A 43 -11.47 -6.09 -7.23
N GLU A 44 -12.49 -6.83 -6.78
CA GLU A 44 -13.89 -6.43 -6.95
C GLU A 44 -14.21 -5.10 -6.25
N ASP A 45 -13.68 -4.87 -5.05
CA ASP A 45 -13.94 -3.63 -4.33
C ASP A 45 -13.20 -2.42 -4.93
N ALA A 46 -12.00 -2.61 -5.47
CA ALA A 46 -11.30 -1.58 -6.25
C ALA A 46 -12.09 -1.24 -7.53
N ALA A 47 -12.60 -2.23 -8.26
CA ALA A 47 -13.36 -2.03 -9.50
C ALA A 47 -14.72 -1.32 -9.32
N LYS A 48 -15.22 -1.19 -8.08
CA LYS A 48 -16.44 -0.42 -7.76
C LYS A 48 -16.23 1.10 -7.73
N TYR A 49 -14.99 1.56 -7.84
CA TYR A 49 -14.67 2.99 -7.88
C TYR A 49 -14.50 3.43 -9.33
N GLN A 50 -15.38 4.33 -9.75
CA GLN A 50 -15.11 5.21 -10.88
C GLN A 50 -14.37 6.43 -10.35
N MET A 51 -13.23 6.76 -10.96
CA MET A 51 -12.42 7.89 -10.52
C MET A 51 -12.23 8.83 -11.69
N PHE A 52 -12.29 10.12 -11.40
CA PHE A 52 -12.27 11.16 -12.41
C PHE A 52 -11.24 12.20 -12.05
N ARG A 53 -10.58 12.72 -13.08
CA ARG A 53 -9.67 13.86 -13.06
C ARG A 53 -10.39 15.05 -13.66
N ARG A 54 -10.23 16.23 -13.06
CA ARG A 54 -10.80 17.48 -13.59
C ARG A 54 -9.69 18.46 -13.89
N GLY A 55 -9.16 18.38 -15.11
CA GLY A 55 -8.27 19.41 -15.66
C GLY A 55 -9.11 20.46 -16.40
N ASP A 56 -8.77 20.71 -17.66
CA ASP A 56 -9.61 21.51 -18.57
C ASP A 56 -10.95 20.81 -18.85
N ASP A 57 -10.91 19.48 -18.97
CA ASP A 57 -12.06 18.59 -19.11
C ASP A 57 -12.14 17.61 -17.93
N VAL A 58 -13.29 16.94 -17.82
CA VAL A 58 -13.50 15.81 -16.90
C VAL A 58 -13.14 14.51 -17.61
N GLU A 59 -12.15 13.79 -17.10
CA GLU A 59 -11.59 12.58 -17.70
C GLU A 59 -11.72 11.41 -16.71
N GLU A 60 -12.30 10.30 -17.14
CA GLU A 60 -12.36 9.07 -16.33
C GLU A 60 -10.99 8.38 -16.32
N LEU A 61 -10.57 7.94 -15.13
CA LEU A 61 -9.32 7.22 -14.92
C LEU A 61 -9.51 5.72 -15.14
N THR A 62 -8.53 5.10 -15.78
CA THR A 62 -8.52 3.65 -16.02
C THR A 62 -7.83 2.91 -14.87
N LEU A 63 -8.56 2.01 -14.20
CA LEU A 63 -8.00 1.08 -13.22
C LEU A 63 -7.04 0.09 -13.89
N VAL A 64 -5.82 -0.04 -13.33
CA VAL A 64 -4.92 -1.15 -13.67
C VAL A 64 -5.52 -2.45 -13.10
N PRO A 65 -5.82 -3.47 -13.94
CA PRO A 65 -6.65 -4.60 -13.54
C PRO A 65 -5.99 -5.53 -12.50
N THR A 66 -4.66 -5.52 -12.44
CA THR A 66 -3.89 -6.33 -11.49
C THR A 66 -3.37 -5.43 -10.37
N PRO A 67 -3.44 -5.85 -9.09
CA PRO A 67 -2.82 -5.08 -8.02
C PRO A 67 -1.32 -4.91 -8.25
N VAL A 68 -0.82 -3.70 -8.00
CA VAL A 68 0.60 -3.35 -8.15
C VAL A 68 1.44 -3.82 -6.95
N LEU A 69 0.78 -4.16 -5.83
CA LEU A 69 1.40 -4.77 -4.66
C LEU A 69 0.36 -5.59 -3.89
N THR A 70 0.76 -6.76 -3.39
CA THR A 70 0.02 -7.48 -2.35
C THR A 70 0.84 -7.49 -1.08
N PHE A 71 0.24 -7.23 0.07
CA PHE A 71 0.97 -7.05 1.31
C PHE A 71 0.32 -7.76 2.49
N THR A 72 1.15 -8.04 3.49
CA THR A 72 0.76 -8.37 4.85
C THR A 72 1.44 -7.40 5.80
N ASN A 73 0.78 -7.04 6.89
CA ASN A 73 1.40 -6.25 7.94
C ASN A 73 1.46 -7.08 9.22
N PRO A 74 2.55 -7.84 9.46
CA PRO A 74 2.72 -8.61 10.69
C PRO A 74 3.13 -7.71 11.88
N VAL A 75 3.52 -6.46 11.62
CA VAL A 75 3.86 -5.47 12.66
C VAL A 75 2.59 -4.91 13.28
N ARG A 76 1.53 -4.74 12.48
CA ARG A 76 0.19 -4.40 12.96
C ARG A 76 -0.55 -5.69 13.36
N GLU A 77 -1.29 -5.65 14.46
CA GLU A 77 -2.03 -6.81 14.98
C GLU A 77 -3.16 -7.27 14.03
N ARG A 78 -3.76 -8.43 14.32
CA ARG A 78 -5.02 -8.93 13.68
C ARG A 78 -4.92 -9.33 12.21
N ASP A 79 -3.77 -9.91 11.83
CA ASP A 79 -3.60 -10.58 10.52
C ASP A 79 -3.89 -9.65 9.33
N GLN A 80 -3.44 -8.39 9.37
CA GLN A 80 -3.70 -7.46 8.28
C GLN A 80 -3.11 -7.94 6.96
N HIS A 81 -3.92 -7.98 5.90
CA HIS A 81 -3.44 -8.19 4.54
C HIS A 81 -4.30 -7.44 3.52
N GLY A 82 -3.69 -7.09 2.40
CA GLY A 82 -4.32 -6.20 1.42
C GLY A 82 -3.63 -6.20 0.07
N ALA A 83 -4.15 -5.35 -0.80
CA ALA A 83 -3.65 -5.14 -2.14
C ALA A 83 -3.72 -3.65 -2.51
N ALA A 84 -2.67 -3.16 -3.16
CA ALA A 84 -2.60 -1.82 -3.71
C ALA A 84 -2.90 -1.82 -5.22
N TYR A 85 -3.62 -0.81 -5.67
CA TYR A 85 -4.13 -0.60 -7.02
C TYR A 85 -3.80 0.81 -7.49
N VAL A 86 -3.83 1.02 -8.80
CA VAL A 86 -3.53 2.29 -9.43
C VAL A 86 -4.62 2.60 -10.47
N TRP A 87 -5.11 3.84 -10.46
CA TRP A 87 -5.95 4.39 -11.52
C TRP A 87 -5.11 5.40 -12.33
N THR A 88 -5.27 5.37 -13.64
CA THR A 88 -4.36 6.05 -14.57
C THR A 88 -5.07 6.94 -15.57
N HIS A 89 -4.39 8.01 -15.99
CA HIS A 89 -4.74 8.80 -17.16
C HIS A 89 -3.57 8.76 -18.15
N ASP A 90 -3.81 8.34 -19.39
CA ASP A 90 -2.75 8.09 -20.40
C ASP A 90 -1.57 7.28 -19.83
N GLY A 91 -1.89 6.26 -19.03
CA GLY A 91 -0.91 5.38 -18.38
C GLY A 91 -0.18 5.98 -17.18
N ARG A 92 -0.26 7.30 -16.91
CA ARG A 92 0.31 7.91 -15.69
C ARG A 92 -0.58 7.59 -14.48
N PRO A 93 -0.02 7.17 -13.32
CA PRO A 93 -0.77 7.00 -12.09
C PRO A 93 -1.31 8.34 -11.59
N GLU A 94 -2.63 8.46 -11.50
CA GLU A 94 -3.33 9.64 -10.97
C GLU A 94 -3.92 9.37 -9.57
N VAL A 95 -4.20 8.11 -9.25
CA VAL A 95 -4.59 7.67 -7.90
C VAL A 95 -3.89 6.36 -7.56
N VAL A 96 -3.48 6.23 -6.31
CA VAL A 96 -3.08 4.97 -5.69
C VAL A 96 -4.07 4.63 -4.58
N GLY A 97 -4.47 3.37 -4.48
CA GLY A 97 -5.44 2.93 -3.48
C GLY A 97 -5.12 1.56 -2.92
N ALA A 98 -5.37 1.33 -1.63
CA ALA A 98 -5.21 0.07 -0.97
C ALA A 98 -6.56 -0.40 -0.45
N ILE A 99 -6.91 -1.63 -0.81
CA ILE A 99 -8.04 -2.34 -0.24
C ILE A 99 -7.47 -3.44 0.62
N TRP A 100 -7.77 -3.40 1.91
CA TRP A 100 -7.19 -4.31 2.87
C TRP A 100 -8.22 -4.70 3.92
N SER A 101 -7.95 -5.78 4.64
CA SER A 101 -8.80 -6.17 5.76
C SER A 101 -8.00 -6.64 6.96
N VAL A 102 -8.63 -6.56 8.13
CA VAL A 102 -8.15 -7.11 9.41
C VAL A 102 -9.20 -8.00 10.04
N ILE A 103 -8.79 -8.94 10.88
CA ILE A 103 -9.73 -9.68 11.74
C ILE A 103 -10.45 -8.69 12.65
N SER A 104 -11.76 -8.83 12.77
CA SER A 104 -12.59 -7.93 13.57
C SER A 104 -12.19 -8.02 15.06
N PRO A 105 -12.14 -6.87 15.77
CA PRO A 105 -11.97 -6.86 17.23
C PRO A 105 -13.09 -7.59 17.97
N ASP A 106 -14.30 -7.50 17.44
CA ASP A 106 -15.52 -7.88 18.14
C ASP A 106 -15.90 -9.33 17.84
N ASP A 107 -15.43 -9.87 16.71
CA ASP A 107 -15.72 -11.24 16.27
C ASP A 107 -14.58 -11.80 15.40
N SER A 108 -13.79 -12.72 15.94
CA SER A 108 -12.64 -13.31 15.23
C SER A 108 -13.01 -14.15 14.01
N SER A 109 -14.29 -14.47 13.79
CA SER A 109 -14.79 -15.12 12.57
C SER A 109 -15.04 -14.13 11.41
N LYS A 110 -14.98 -12.83 11.69
CA LYS A 110 -15.24 -11.75 10.73
C LYS A 110 -13.98 -10.94 10.43
N ARG A 111 -14.01 -10.26 9.29
CA ARG A 111 -12.97 -9.29 8.89
C ARG A 111 -13.62 -7.96 8.53
N HIS A 112 -12.95 -6.86 8.87
CA HIS A 112 -13.31 -5.52 8.43
C HIS A 112 -12.52 -5.13 7.20
N ILE A 113 -13.21 -4.74 6.14
CA ILE A 113 -12.60 -4.23 4.92
C ILE A 113 -12.45 -2.71 5.04
N SER A 114 -11.26 -2.19 4.76
CA SER A 114 -10.94 -0.77 4.80
C SER A 114 -10.28 -0.35 3.50
N HIS A 115 -10.54 0.89 3.11
CA HIS A 115 -10.06 1.44 1.85
C HIS A 115 -9.28 2.71 2.13
N GLU A 116 -8.15 2.83 1.46
CA GLU A 116 -7.25 3.96 1.56
C GLU A 116 -6.89 4.42 0.16
N PHE A 117 -6.95 5.72 -0.09
CA PHE A 117 -6.67 6.32 -1.38
C PHE A 117 -5.80 7.55 -1.19
N HIS A 118 -4.94 7.81 -2.17
CA HIS A 118 -4.24 9.08 -2.28
C HIS A 118 -4.24 9.59 -3.72
N SER A 119 -4.57 10.86 -3.92
CA SER A 119 -4.45 11.52 -5.22
C SER A 119 -2.97 11.75 -5.57
N LEU A 120 -2.53 11.18 -6.69
CA LEU A 120 -1.23 11.42 -7.33
C LEU A 120 -1.34 12.40 -8.51
N SER A 121 -2.52 13.00 -8.65
CA SER A 121 -2.80 13.94 -9.73
C SER A 121 -2.24 15.32 -9.42
N LEU A 122 -1.92 16.06 -10.49
CA LEU A 122 -1.70 17.50 -10.41
C LEU A 122 -3.01 18.29 -10.52
N ASP A 123 -4.11 17.62 -10.85
CA ASP A 123 -5.44 18.21 -10.99
C ASP A 123 -6.38 17.62 -9.92
N PRO A 124 -7.52 18.28 -9.65
CA PRO A 124 -8.58 17.74 -8.80
C PRO A 124 -9.00 16.31 -9.18
N ILE A 125 -9.28 15.50 -8.17
CA ILE A 125 -9.78 14.12 -8.30
C ILE A 125 -11.11 14.00 -7.59
N TYR A 126 -12.06 13.27 -8.15
CA TYR A 126 -13.22 12.81 -7.41
C TYR A 126 -13.55 11.35 -7.75
N ALA A 127 -14.21 10.66 -6.82
CA ALA A 127 -14.62 9.28 -6.99
C ALA A 127 -16.13 9.13 -6.86
N GLU A 128 -16.69 8.29 -7.71
CA GLU A 128 -18.08 7.84 -7.63
C GLU A 128 -18.11 6.36 -7.21
N HIS A 129 -18.97 6.07 -6.23
CA HIS A 129 -19.24 4.72 -5.76
C HIS A 129 -20.62 4.66 -5.08
N ALA A 130 -21.21 3.47 -4.99
CA ALA A 130 -22.41 3.27 -4.19
C ALA A 130 -22.17 3.70 -2.72
N PRO A 131 -23.16 4.28 -2.01
CA PRO A 131 -22.98 4.71 -0.62
C PRO A 131 -22.45 3.60 0.27
N ARG A 132 -21.49 3.93 1.14
CA ARG A 132 -20.88 2.98 2.08
C ARG A 132 -21.09 3.45 3.51
N VAL A 133 -21.11 2.48 4.43
CA VAL A 133 -21.20 2.71 5.87
C VAL A 133 -19.96 2.12 6.51
N GLY A 134 -19.19 2.97 7.19
CA GLY A 134 -18.05 2.58 8.01
C GLY A 134 -18.47 2.49 9.48
N ARG A 135 -17.48 2.23 10.34
CA ARG A 135 -17.71 2.16 11.80
C ARG A 135 -18.30 3.46 12.37
N SER A 136 -17.95 4.60 11.77
CA SER A 136 -18.38 5.94 12.21
C SER A 136 -19.63 6.46 11.49
N GLY A 137 -20.37 5.60 10.76
CA GLY A 137 -21.55 5.99 9.98
C GLY A 137 -21.29 6.08 8.49
N ARG A 138 -22.02 6.95 7.78
CA ARG A 138 -21.87 7.11 6.33
C ARG A 138 -20.43 7.54 5.99
N VAL A 139 -19.82 6.80 5.06
CA VAL A 139 -18.52 7.17 4.49
C VAL A 139 -18.75 8.38 3.57
N PRO A 140 -18.00 9.48 3.75
CA PRO A 140 -18.12 10.63 2.87
C PRO A 140 -17.61 10.30 1.47
N ASP A 141 -18.16 11.00 0.47
CA ASP A 141 -17.66 10.91 -0.90
C ASP A 141 -16.25 11.53 -0.96
N TRP A 142 -15.37 10.93 -1.76
CA TRP A 142 -14.00 11.42 -1.91
C TRP A 142 -13.90 12.35 -3.11
N ALA A 143 -13.69 13.65 -2.85
CA ALA A 143 -13.61 14.70 -3.85
C ALA A 143 -12.61 15.77 -3.39
N VAL A 144 -11.47 15.82 -4.08
CA VAL A 144 -10.32 16.68 -3.78
C VAL A 144 -10.24 17.78 -4.81
N ASN A 145 -10.30 19.03 -4.36
CA ASN A 145 -10.29 20.22 -5.23
C ASN A 145 -8.87 20.80 -5.45
N GLU A 146 -7.84 20.12 -4.95
CA GLU A 146 -6.44 20.54 -5.05
C GLU A 146 -5.57 19.43 -5.63
N ALA A 147 -4.38 19.79 -6.12
CA ALA A 147 -3.37 18.83 -6.55
C ALA A 147 -3.00 17.90 -5.38
N GLY A 148 -2.95 16.60 -5.64
CA GLY A 148 -2.65 15.61 -4.60
C GLY A 148 -1.17 15.47 -4.26
N ILE A 149 -0.31 15.98 -5.14
CA ILE A 149 1.15 15.97 -5.02
C ILE A 149 1.77 17.22 -5.64
N GLU A 150 3.02 17.50 -5.26
CA GLU A 150 3.87 18.51 -5.89
C GLU A 150 5.07 17.84 -6.56
N ARG A 151 5.31 18.14 -7.84
CA ARG A 151 6.49 17.65 -8.58
C ARG A 151 7.68 18.58 -8.37
N ARG A 152 8.71 18.10 -7.69
CA ARG A 152 9.96 18.83 -7.41
C ARG A 152 11.13 18.25 -8.18
N LYS A 153 12.10 19.09 -8.55
CA LYS A 153 13.36 18.63 -9.16
C LYS A 153 14.12 17.76 -8.18
N ILE A 154 14.71 16.66 -8.64
CA ILE A 154 15.66 15.89 -7.82
C ILE A 154 17.01 16.61 -7.84
N PRO A 155 17.57 17.05 -6.70
CA PRO A 155 18.86 17.73 -6.65
C PRO A 155 19.97 16.89 -7.29
N ASP A 156 20.82 17.54 -8.08
CA ASP A 156 22.01 16.95 -8.72
C ASP A 156 21.77 15.71 -9.59
N ALA A 157 20.51 15.45 -9.98
CA ALA A 157 20.18 14.35 -10.86
C ALA A 157 20.73 14.59 -12.27
N ARG A 158 21.54 13.63 -12.76
CA ARG A 158 21.98 13.62 -14.15
C ARG A 158 20.77 13.52 -15.10
N PRO A 159 20.82 14.11 -16.31
CA PRO A 159 19.73 14.02 -17.27
C PRO A 159 19.26 12.57 -17.53
N PRO A 160 17.96 12.36 -17.83
CA PRO A 160 17.44 11.06 -18.23
C PRO A 160 18.20 10.49 -19.42
N ALA A 161 18.56 9.21 -19.33
CA ALA A 161 19.25 8.50 -20.40
C ALA A 161 18.37 8.35 -21.64
N LYS A 162 19.00 8.31 -22.81
CA LYS A 162 18.29 8.11 -24.09
C LYS A 162 17.60 6.75 -24.15
N ALA A 163 18.25 5.68 -23.66
CA ALA A 163 17.69 4.33 -23.67
C ALA A 163 16.85 4.02 -22.41
N ALA A 164 15.72 3.34 -22.61
CA ALA A 164 14.74 3.09 -21.56
C ALA A 164 15.24 2.18 -20.42
N ASN A 165 16.06 1.17 -20.73
CA ASN A 165 16.68 0.31 -19.72
C ASN A 165 17.61 1.11 -18.80
N PHE A 166 18.39 2.05 -19.33
CA PHE A 166 19.24 2.92 -18.52
C PHE A 166 18.44 3.91 -17.67
N ARG A 167 17.29 4.40 -18.17
CA ARG A 167 16.38 5.21 -17.35
C ARG A 167 15.84 4.46 -16.13
N LEU A 168 15.50 3.17 -16.28
CA LEU A 168 15.09 2.36 -15.13
C LEU A 168 16.22 2.25 -14.10
N THR A 169 17.45 1.99 -14.54
CA THR A 169 18.62 1.97 -13.66
C THR A 169 18.83 3.32 -12.96
N GLN A 170 18.64 4.44 -13.66
CA GLN A 170 18.68 5.78 -13.07
C GLN A 170 17.58 5.96 -12.03
N MET A 171 16.31 5.65 -12.32
CA MET A 171 15.20 5.77 -11.36
C MET A 171 15.47 4.96 -10.09
N ARG A 172 15.90 3.70 -10.22
CA ARG A 172 16.23 2.87 -9.05
C ARG A 172 17.38 3.45 -8.23
N ARG A 173 18.38 4.07 -8.87
CA ARG A 173 19.49 4.75 -8.20
C ARG A 173 18.99 6.01 -7.48
N LEU A 174 18.16 6.82 -8.13
CA LEU A 174 17.58 8.04 -7.57
C LEU A 174 16.71 7.70 -6.35
N ALA A 175 15.83 6.70 -6.47
CA ALA A 175 14.96 6.24 -5.38
C ALA A 175 15.76 5.85 -4.11
N ARG A 176 16.92 5.19 -4.28
CA ARG A 176 17.82 4.84 -3.15
C ARG A 176 18.46 6.05 -2.46
N GLY A 177 18.44 7.22 -3.07
CA GLY A 177 18.88 8.47 -2.43
C GLY A 177 17.88 9.02 -1.41
N PHE A 178 16.64 8.51 -1.42
CA PHE A 178 15.59 8.91 -0.50
C PHE A 178 15.50 7.96 0.70
N GLN A 179 15.16 8.52 1.85
CA GLN A 179 14.92 7.79 3.10
C GLN A 179 13.62 8.30 3.72
N ALA A 180 12.68 7.41 3.99
CA ALA A 180 11.41 7.74 4.62
C ALA A 180 11.39 7.25 6.06
N HIS A 181 10.81 8.05 6.96
CA HIS A 181 10.75 7.74 8.38
C HIS A 181 9.42 8.16 8.99
N ILE A 182 8.96 7.38 9.96
CA ILE A 182 7.91 7.79 10.89
C ILE A 182 8.59 8.58 12.02
N PRO A 183 8.22 9.86 12.26
CA PRO A 183 8.83 10.68 13.30
C PRO A 183 8.80 10.03 14.68
N SER A 184 9.88 10.22 15.45
CA SER A 184 10.00 9.72 16.82
C SER A 184 8.95 10.32 17.75
N GLY A 185 8.56 9.56 18.79
CA GLY A 185 7.63 10.01 19.84
C GLY A 185 6.21 9.43 19.76
N LEU A 186 5.89 8.72 18.67
CA LEU A 186 4.59 8.08 18.46
C LEU A 186 4.51 6.66 19.04
N ILE A 187 3.33 6.27 19.53
CA ILE A 187 3.04 4.92 20.03
C ILE A 187 2.84 3.93 18.87
N ASP A 188 2.31 4.42 17.74
CA ASP A 188 1.87 3.63 16.58
C ASP A 188 2.92 3.51 15.46
N GLY A 189 4.16 3.90 15.73
CA GLY A 189 5.29 3.67 14.84
C GLY A 189 6.44 4.62 15.09
N LYS A 190 7.68 4.10 15.08
CA LYS A 190 8.90 4.91 15.03
C LYS A 190 9.91 4.22 14.14
N GLY A 191 10.65 5.01 13.36
CA GLY A 191 11.85 4.54 12.67
C GLY A 191 11.79 4.60 11.16
N SER A 192 12.84 4.06 10.54
CA SER A 192 13.07 4.09 9.10
C SER A 192 12.20 3.07 8.37
N LEU A 193 11.58 3.51 7.29
CA LEU A 193 10.84 2.66 6.37
C LEU A 193 11.77 2.06 5.32
N ARG A 194 11.46 0.84 4.88
CA ARG A 194 12.25 0.13 3.87
C ARG A 194 11.76 0.51 2.48
N LEU A 195 12.65 0.98 1.61
CA LEU A 195 12.33 1.17 0.19
C LEU A 195 12.12 -0.18 -0.50
N LEU A 196 11.07 -0.30 -1.32
CA LEU A 196 11.00 -1.31 -2.37
C LEU A 196 11.71 -0.77 -3.62
N PRO A 197 12.89 -1.29 -3.99
CA PRO A 197 13.74 -0.69 -5.02
C PRO A 197 13.26 -0.97 -6.45
N GLN A 198 12.23 -1.80 -6.60
CA GLN A 198 11.54 -2.02 -7.87
C GLN A 198 10.30 -1.13 -7.91
N PRO A 199 10.06 -0.39 -9.01
CA PRO A 199 8.81 0.35 -9.12
C PRO A 199 7.65 -0.65 -9.11
N LEU A 200 6.64 -0.38 -8.30
CA LEU A 200 5.37 -1.12 -8.29
C LEU A 200 4.65 -0.96 -9.64
N TYR A 201 4.82 0.20 -10.27
CA TYR A 201 4.23 0.53 -11.55
C TYR A 201 5.18 1.42 -12.35
N ARG A 202 5.43 1.08 -13.61
CA ARG A 202 6.29 1.84 -14.52
C ARG A 202 5.49 2.27 -15.74
N TYR A 203 5.63 3.52 -16.14
CA TYR A 203 4.78 4.12 -17.15
C TYR A 203 5.53 5.11 -18.04
N ARG A 204 4.84 5.50 -19.10
CA ARG A 204 5.13 6.68 -19.92
C ARG A 204 3.79 7.35 -20.18
N SER A 205 3.80 8.65 -20.37
CA SER A 205 2.60 9.38 -20.75
C SER A 205 2.98 10.57 -21.61
N LYS A 206 2.36 10.68 -22.78
CA LYS A 206 2.56 11.82 -23.66
C LYS A 206 1.73 13.01 -23.19
N SER A 207 0.49 12.80 -22.77
CA SER A 207 -0.40 13.89 -22.29
C SER A 207 0.19 14.59 -21.06
N HIS A 208 0.84 13.83 -20.18
CA HIS A 208 1.51 14.37 -18.98
C HIS A 208 2.97 14.77 -19.20
N ARG A 209 3.47 14.66 -20.44
CA ARG A 209 4.87 14.97 -20.82
C ARG A 209 5.90 14.20 -20.00
N VAL A 210 5.62 12.92 -19.72
CA VAL A 210 6.49 12.00 -18.97
C VAL A 210 7.09 10.96 -19.91
N LEU A 211 8.40 11.06 -20.16
CA LEU A 211 9.15 10.12 -21.01
C LEU A 211 9.28 8.73 -20.38
N ASP A 212 9.39 8.67 -19.06
CA ASP A 212 9.51 7.45 -18.25
C ASP A 212 9.22 7.81 -16.80
N GLY A 213 8.42 7.01 -16.13
CA GLY A 213 8.09 7.21 -14.72
C GLY A 213 8.02 5.90 -13.97
N GLY A 214 8.27 5.97 -12.67
CA GLY A 214 8.16 4.83 -11.76
C GLY A 214 7.49 5.24 -10.46
N LEU A 215 6.51 4.46 -10.04
CA LEU A 215 5.89 4.52 -8.72
C LEU A 215 6.63 3.56 -7.80
N PHE A 216 7.33 4.09 -6.81
CA PHE A 216 8.03 3.36 -5.76
C PHE A 216 7.28 3.51 -4.44
N THR A 217 7.61 2.68 -3.47
CA THR A 217 7.04 2.80 -2.13
C THR A 217 8.06 2.50 -1.04
N PHE A 218 7.89 3.15 0.10
CA PHE A 218 8.50 2.80 1.36
C PHE A 218 7.48 2.04 2.21
N VAL A 219 7.92 0.94 2.81
CA VAL A 219 7.06 0.00 3.51
C VAL A 219 7.43 -0.15 4.98
N MET A 220 6.42 -0.44 5.80
CA MET A 220 6.57 -1.08 7.10
C MET A 220 6.25 -2.57 6.96
N GLY A 221 7.24 -3.44 7.17
CA GLY A 221 7.11 -4.85 6.79
C GLY A 221 6.95 -4.99 5.28
N THR A 222 5.74 -5.24 4.79
CA THR A 222 5.40 -5.18 3.36
C THR A 222 4.27 -4.19 3.04
N ASP A 223 3.70 -3.55 4.06
CA ASP A 223 2.61 -2.58 3.95
C ASP A 223 3.16 -1.25 3.42
N PRO A 224 2.67 -0.72 2.29
CA PRO A 224 3.12 0.57 1.76
C PRO A 224 2.65 1.71 2.66
N GLU A 225 3.57 2.59 3.05
CA GLU A 225 3.30 3.72 3.96
C GLU A 225 3.55 5.08 3.30
N LEU A 226 4.46 5.14 2.32
CA LEU A 226 4.75 6.35 1.55
C LEU A 226 4.97 5.98 0.08
N ILE A 227 4.38 6.76 -0.82
CA ILE A 227 4.56 6.64 -2.26
C ILE A 227 5.57 7.67 -2.74
N LEU A 228 6.48 7.23 -3.60
CA LEU A 228 7.48 8.07 -4.26
C LEU A 228 7.33 7.91 -5.77
N LEU A 229 6.94 8.98 -6.46
CA LEU A 229 7.03 9.05 -7.92
C LEU A 229 8.40 9.57 -8.30
N ILE A 230 9.01 8.97 -9.32
CA ILE A 230 10.18 9.52 -10.02
C ILE A 230 9.85 9.54 -11.51
N GLU A 231 9.89 10.73 -12.11
CA GLU A 231 9.44 10.99 -13.48
C GLU A 231 10.50 11.74 -14.28
N ALA A 232 10.79 11.29 -15.49
CA ALA A 232 11.52 12.06 -16.50
C ALA A 232 10.54 12.97 -17.23
N VAL A 233 10.43 14.21 -16.76
CA VAL A 233 9.45 15.19 -17.23
C VAL A 233 10.08 16.07 -18.30
N GLU A 234 9.33 16.35 -19.37
CA GLU A 234 9.75 17.30 -20.39
C GLU A 234 9.71 18.74 -19.87
N THR A 235 10.74 19.51 -20.22
CA THR A 235 10.90 20.94 -19.89
C THR A 235 11.37 21.69 -21.14
N LEU A 236 11.48 23.02 -21.04
CA LEU A 236 12.06 23.84 -22.10
C LEU A 236 13.51 23.44 -22.45
N GLY A 237 14.28 22.91 -21.49
CA GLY A 237 15.67 22.49 -21.65
C GLY A 237 15.86 21.00 -22.00
N GLY A 238 14.79 20.30 -22.39
CA GLY A 238 14.79 18.84 -22.57
C GLY A 238 14.18 18.12 -21.37
N TYR A 239 14.60 16.88 -21.10
CA TYR A 239 14.02 16.09 -20.02
C TYR A 239 14.81 16.23 -18.71
N GLU A 240 14.11 16.32 -17.58
CA GLU A 240 14.71 16.32 -16.25
C GLU A 240 14.02 15.33 -15.30
N TRP A 241 14.76 14.81 -14.33
CA TRP A 241 14.17 13.96 -13.29
C TRP A 241 13.49 14.82 -12.22
N ARG A 242 12.21 14.56 -12.00
CA ARG A 242 11.43 15.09 -10.89
C ARG A 242 10.97 13.96 -9.97
N PHE A 243 10.70 14.32 -8.72
CA PHE A 243 10.06 13.44 -7.76
C PHE A 243 8.80 14.08 -7.19
N ALA A 244 7.93 13.24 -6.65
CA ALA A 244 6.84 13.65 -5.80
C ALA A 244 6.63 12.61 -4.70
N ALA A 245 6.19 13.06 -3.53
CA ALA A 245 5.94 12.22 -2.37
C ALA A 245 4.48 12.34 -1.93
N ALA A 246 3.90 11.23 -1.50
CA ALA A 246 2.54 11.16 -0.99
C ALA A 246 2.47 10.21 0.22
N PRO A 247 1.78 10.58 1.32
CA PRO A 247 1.48 9.63 2.38
C PRO A 247 0.56 8.54 1.84
N PHE A 248 0.75 7.33 2.34
CA PHE A 248 -0.15 6.21 2.07
C PHE A 248 -0.37 5.44 3.36
N THR A 249 -0.70 6.24 4.37
CA THR A 249 -0.93 5.88 5.76
C THR A 249 -1.54 7.10 6.42
N ASN A 250 -2.22 6.93 7.55
CA ASN A 250 -2.67 8.07 8.34
C ASN A 250 -1.57 8.66 9.22
N LEU A 251 -0.43 7.99 9.38
CA LEU A 251 0.67 8.43 10.21
C LEU A 251 1.38 9.67 9.61
N PRO A 252 1.99 10.54 10.44
CA PRO A 252 2.84 11.60 9.91
C PRO A 252 4.10 11.00 9.29
N MET A 253 4.57 11.56 8.20
CA MET A 253 5.72 11.06 7.46
C MET A 253 6.76 12.14 7.24
N ARG A 254 8.03 11.73 7.16
CA ARG A 254 9.15 12.57 6.73
C ARG A 254 9.92 11.85 5.63
N LEU A 255 10.33 12.59 4.61
CA LEU A 255 11.18 12.12 3.53
C LEU A 255 12.44 12.99 3.46
N ASP A 256 13.58 12.31 3.51
CA ASP A 256 14.90 12.90 3.37
C ASP A 256 15.52 12.48 2.03
N HIS A 257 16.31 13.35 1.43
CA HIS A 257 17.16 13.02 0.29
C HIS A 257 18.60 13.36 0.64
N GLN A 258 19.48 12.35 0.60
CA GLN A 258 20.90 12.48 0.96
C GLN A 258 21.12 13.19 2.33
N GLY A 259 20.31 12.83 3.33
CA GLY A 259 20.42 13.37 4.69
C GLY A 259 19.72 14.72 4.92
N THR A 260 19.16 15.35 3.88
CA THR A 260 18.41 16.61 4.01
C THR A 260 16.91 16.37 3.97
N LYS A 261 16.17 16.94 4.93
CA LYS A 261 14.70 16.92 4.91
C LYS A 261 14.18 17.71 3.72
N ILE A 262 13.41 17.07 2.86
CA ILE A 262 12.86 17.68 1.65
C ILE A 262 11.33 17.66 1.61
N TRP A 263 10.69 16.82 2.42
CA TRP A 263 9.23 16.71 2.47
C TRP A 263 8.77 16.14 3.81
N GLU A 264 7.60 16.56 4.28
CA GLU A 264 6.93 15.99 5.45
C GLU A 264 5.42 16.18 5.34
N CYS A 265 4.66 15.37 6.07
CA CYS A 265 3.22 15.55 6.25
C CYS A 265 2.82 15.31 7.71
N ALA A 266 1.74 15.97 8.12
CA ALA A 266 1.09 15.69 9.40
C ALA A 266 0.28 14.39 9.35
N ARG A 267 -0.15 13.92 10.52
CA ARG A 267 -1.11 12.83 10.66
C ARG A 267 -2.42 13.20 9.96
N SER A 268 -2.92 12.34 9.08
CA SER A 268 -4.21 12.57 8.43
C SER A 268 -5.37 12.09 9.32
N ARG A 269 -6.55 12.69 9.11
CA ARG A 269 -7.77 12.31 9.81
C ARG A 269 -8.56 11.33 8.94
N PRO A 270 -8.84 10.10 9.40
CA PRO A 270 -9.70 9.18 8.66
C PRO A 270 -11.11 9.75 8.46
N ASN A 271 -11.81 9.27 7.44
CA ASN A 271 -13.16 9.68 7.02
C ASN A 271 -13.24 11.17 6.64
N THR A 272 -12.19 11.69 6.01
CA THR A 272 -12.14 13.07 5.51
C THR A 272 -12.08 13.05 3.98
N GLY A 273 -13.21 13.32 3.32
CA GLY A 273 -13.36 13.14 1.86
C GLY A 273 -12.84 14.29 0.99
N ASP A 274 -12.46 15.43 1.58
CA ASP A 274 -12.05 16.64 0.87
C ASP A 274 -10.52 16.84 0.81
N ARG A 275 -9.75 15.78 1.09
CA ARG A 275 -8.29 15.81 1.16
C ARG A 275 -7.64 14.83 0.17
N PRO A 276 -6.42 15.12 -0.31
CA PRO A 276 -5.67 14.22 -1.16
C PRO A 276 -5.55 12.79 -0.61
N HIS A 277 -5.35 12.65 0.69
CA HIS A 277 -5.34 11.37 1.39
C HIS A 277 -6.71 11.10 1.98
N PHE A 278 -7.28 9.94 1.67
CA PHE A 278 -8.57 9.49 2.18
C PHE A 278 -8.48 8.05 2.66
N LEU A 279 -8.81 7.84 3.93
CA LEU A 279 -8.84 6.53 4.57
C LEU A 279 -10.16 6.41 5.31
N TYR A 280 -10.86 5.30 5.13
CA TYR A 280 -11.96 4.96 6.03
C TYR A 280 -11.87 3.50 6.49
N TRP A 281 -12.32 3.29 7.72
CA TRP A 281 -12.42 1.97 8.34
C TRP A 281 -13.83 1.46 8.06
N GLY A 282 -13.94 0.59 7.06
CA GLY A 282 -15.22 0.05 6.64
C GLY A 282 -15.71 -1.07 7.56
N VAL A 283 -17.03 -1.21 7.61
CA VAL A 283 -17.70 -2.45 7.97
C VAL A 283 -18.49 -2.85 6.72
N SER A 284 -17.98 -3.75 5.89
CA SER A 284 -18.71 -4.17 4.69
C SER A 284 -19.86 -5.10 5.07
N LEU A 285 -20.94 -5.14 4.29
CA LEU A 285 -21.93 -6.22 4.39
C LEU A 285 -21.30 -7.60 4.11
N ARG A 286 -20.16 -7.63 3.42
CA ARG A 286 -19.30 -8.81 3.20
C ARG A 286 -18.54 -9.26 4.46
N ASP A 287 -18.53 -8.45 5.52
CA ASP A 287 -17.95 -8.82 6.82
C ASP A 287 -18.68 -10.01 7.48
N LYS A 288 -19.74 -10.53 6.85
CA LYS A 288 -20.64 -11.52 7.46
C LYS A 288 -20.27 -12.98 7.26
N VAL A 289 -19.45 -13.38 6.29
CA VAL A 289 -19.13 -14.82 6.13
C VAL A 289 -17.75 -15.04 5.50
N VAL A 290 -16.79 -15.44 6.31
CA VAL A 290 -15.67 -16.28 5.87
C VAL A 290 -16.15 -17.73 6.02
N LYS A 291 -16.61 -18.34 4.93
CA LYS A 291 -16.70 -19.80 4.81
C LYS A 291 -15.75 -20.23 3.70
#